data_AF-A0A2M7J8E1-F1
#
_entry.id   AF-A0A2M7J8E1-F1
#
_cell.length_a   1.000
_cell.length_b   1.000
_cell.length_c   1.000
_cell.angle_alpha   90.00
_cell.angle_beta   90.00
_cell.angle_gamma   90.00
#
_symmetry.space_group_name_H-M   'P 1'
#
loop_
_entity.id
_entity.type
_entity.pdbx_description
1 polymer ?
#
loop_
_entity_poly.entity_id
_entity_poly.type
_entity_poly.pdbx_seq_one_letter_code
_entity_poly.pdbx_strand_id
1 'polypeptide(L)'
;MTKRSILHNHHLASGATLKTYGEWEMPGEYIGNEQEYQAVRERIGLFDLSCITKIKITGESSLEFLEEVCTGNVSAMSEGKILNTLLCNEEGKIIAIIWLLMDEECFFIHSVAEKKGLYGNILINMLKSILKRE
;
A
#
# COMPACT_ATOMS: atom_id res chain seq x y z
N MET A 1 5.91 -16.58 -11.70
CA MET A 1 5.66 -15.72 -12.88
C MET A 1 5.58 -14.29 -12.41
N THR A 2 6.20 -13.36 -13.13
CA THR A 2 6.11 -11.92 -12.88
C THR A 2 4.68 -11.44 -13.12
N LYS A 3 4.16 -10.61 -12.21
CA LYS A 3 2.83 -9.99 -12.30
C LYS A 3 2.87 -8.78 -13.22
N ARG A 4 1.74 -8.50 -13.86
CA ARG A 4 1.55 -7.39 -14.78
C ARG A 4 0.24 -6.68 -14.47
N SER A 5 0.21 -5.36 -14.59
CA SER A 5 -1.03 -4.60 -14.46
C SER A 5 -1.93 -4.81 -15.66
N ILE A 6 -3.22 -4.45 -15.53
CA ILE A 6 -4.17 -4.44 -16.66
C ILE A 6 -3.73 -3.47 -17.77
N LEU A 7 -2.88 -2.49 -17.44
CA LEU A 7 -2.35 -1.49 -18.36
C LEU A 7 -1.04 -1.91 -19.02
N HIS A 8 -0.54 -3.12 -18.77
CA HIS A 8 0.77 -3.57 -19.26
C HIS A 8 0.96 -3.40 -20.78
N ASN A 9 -0.04 -3.81 -21.58
CA ASN A 9 0.03 -3.63 -23.04
C ASN A 9 0.01 -2.16 -23.45
N HIS A 10 -0.69 -1.31 -22.69
CA HIS A 10 -0.69 0.13 -22.91
C HIS A 10 0.70 0.72 -22.63
N HIS A 11 1.37 0.28 -21.57
CA HIS A 11 2.73 0.70 -21.25
C HIS A 11 3.71 0.38 -22.37
N LEU A 12 3.67 -0.86 -22.89
CA LEU A 12 4.50 -1.27 -24.03
C LEU A 12 4.23 -0.43 -25.28
N ALA A 13 2.94 -0.21 -25.60
CA ALA A 13 2.55 0.59 -26.76
C ALA A 13 2.96 2.07 -26.62
N SER A 14 3.00 2.58 -25.40
CA SER A 14 3.44 3.94 -25.06
C SER A 14 4.97 4.08 -24.95
N GLY A 15 5.74 3.03 -25.28
CA GLY A 15 7.20 3.08 -25.30
C GLY A 15 7.87 2.94 -23.92
N ALA A 16 7.17 2.40 -22.93
CA ALA A 16 7.72 2.25 -21.59
C ALA A 16 8.93 1.31 -21.57
N THR A 17 9.99 1.74 -20.90
CA THR A 17 11.06 0.86 -20.42
C THR A 17 10.62 0.22 -19.12
N LEU A 18 10.31 -1.08 -19.17
CA LEU A 18 9.79 -1.81 -18.01
C LEU A 18 10.90 -2.17 -17.02
N LYS A 19 10.57 -2.11 -15.72
CA LYS A 19 11.44 -2.48 -14.60
C LYS A 19 10.70 -3.43 -13.64
N THR A 20 11.47 -4.17 -12.86
CA THR A 20 10.93 -5.10 -11.86
C THR A 20 10.78 -4.39 -10.51
N TYR A 21 9.56 -4.40 -9.97
CA TYR A 21 9.23 -3.90 -8.63
C TYR A 21 8.63 -5.05 -7.81
N GLY A 22 9.45 -5.67 -6.95
CA GLY A 22 9.06 -6.88 -6.24
C GLY A 22 8.71 -8.00 -7.22
N GLU A 23 7.45 -8.43 -7.23
CA GLU A 23 6.94 -9.45 -8.18
C GLU A 23 6.31 -8.84 -9.43
N TRP A 24 6.31 -7.51 -9.60
CA TRP A 24 5.63 -6.82 -10.69
C TRP A 24 6.60 -6.34 -11.77
N GLU A 25 6.15 -6.38 -13.02
CA GLU A 25 6.77 -5.71 -14.16
C GLU A 25 5.97 -4.44 -14.45
N MET A 26 6.57 -3.28 -14.17
CA MET A 26 5.93 -1.96 -14.23
C MET A 26 6.76 -0.98 -15.06
N PRO A 27 6.14 0.08 -15.62
CA PRO A 27 6.86 1.12 -16.34
C PRO A 27 7.86 1.82 -15.41
N GLY A 28 9.13 1.82 -15.80
CA GLY A 28 10.20 2.54 -15.11
C GLY A 28 10.39 3.97 -15.60
N GLU A 29 10.20 4.18 -16.91
CA GLU A 29 10.16 5.48 -17.61
C GLU A 29 9.60 5.25 -19.03
N TYR A 30 9.20 6.32 -19.71
CA TYR A 30 8.68 6.38 -21.08
C TYR A 30 9.52 7.31 -21.95
N ILE A 31 9.76 8.54 -21.47
CA ILE A 31 10.45 9.61 -22.23
C ILE A 31 11.71 10.13 -21.52
N GLY A 32 12.00 9.58 -20.34
CA GLY A 32 13.13 9.93 -19.49
C GLY A 32 12.69 10.54 -18.16
N ASN A 33 13.35 10.14 -17.07
CA ASN A 33 12.96 10.55 -15.70
C ASN A 33 12.90 12.07 -15.51
N GLU A 34 13.80 12.84 -16.14
CA GLU A 34 13.81 14.30 -16.03
C GLU A 34 12.59 14.92 -16.73
N GLN A 35 12.27 14.48 -17.94
CA GLN A 35 11.13 14.96 -18.70
C GLN A 35 9.81 14.62 -18.00
N GLU A 36 9.68 13.40 -17.46
CA GLU A 36 8.51 13.00 -16.67
C GLU A 36 8.37 13.78 -15.37
N TYR A 37 9.49 14.04 -14.68
CA TYR A 37 9.51 14.90 -13.51
C TYR A 37 9.01 16.31 -13.84
N GLN A 38 9.50 16.93 -14.91
CA GLN A 38 9.04 18.25 -15.34
C GLN A 38 7.57 18.23 -15.75
N ALA A 39 7.11 17.19 -16.46
CA ALA A 39 5.70 17.05 -16.82
C ALA A 39 4.78 17.04 -15.59
N VAL A 40 5.16 16.38 -14.50
CA VAL A 40 4.40 16.37 -13.23
C VAL A 40 4.44 17.73 -12.54
N ARG A 41 5.59 18.42 -12.57
CA ARG A 41 5.78 19.71 -11.89
C ARG A 41 5.09 20.87 -12.59
N GLU A 42 5.11 20.86 -13.92
CA GLU A 42 4.65 21.98 -14.73
C GLU A 42 3.27 21.71 -15.35
N ARG A 43 2.83 20.45 -15.38
CA ARG A 43 1.58 20.03 -16.05
C ARG A 43 0.87 18.92 -15.26
N ILE A 44 0.70 17.75 -15.85
CA ILE A 44 -0.02 16.59 -15.30
C ILE A 44 0.83 15.35 -15.56
N GLY A 45 0.95 14.48 -14.56
CA GLY A 45 1.46 13.13 -14.71
C GLY A 45 0.42 12.10 -14.32
N LEU A 46 0.41 10.97 -15.03
CA LEU A 46 -0.43 9.82 -14.73
C LEU A 46 0.47 8.64 -14.37
N PHE A 47 0.20 8.01 -13.22
CA PHE A 47 1.00 6.90 -12.71
C PHE A 47 0.15 5.64 -12.59
N ASP A 48 0.67 4.51 -13.07
CA ASP A 48 0.08 3.20 -12.80
C ASP A 48 0.58 2.66 -11.45
N LEU A 49 -0.27 2.75 -10.44
CA LEU A 49 -0.03 2.25 -9.09
C LEU A 49 -0.72 0.89 -8.83
N SER A 50 -1.01 0.11 -9.88
CA SER A 50 -1.63 -1.21 -9.75
C SER A 50 -0.81 -2.18 -8.90
N CYS A 51 0.51 -1.98 -8.82
CA CYS A 51 1.42 -2.81 -8.04
C CYS A 51 1.35 -2.59 -6.52
N ILE A 52 0.75 -1.47 -6.05
CA ILE A 52 0.52 -1.19 -4.63
C ILE A 52 -0.43 -2.24 -4.05
N THR A 53 -0.01 -2.85 -2.96
CA THR A 53 -0.85 -3.81 -2.23
C THR A 53 -1.96 -3.11 -1.50
N LYS A 54 -3.15 -3.72 -1.56
CA LYS A 54 -4.39 -3.26 -0.94
C LYS A 54 -4.92 -4.41 -0.09
N ILE A 55 -5.06 -4.19 1.22
CA ILE A 55 -5.57 -5.19 2.16
C ILE A 55 -6.81 -4.61 2.82
N LYS A 56 -7.93 -5.33 2.71
CA LYS A 56 -9.17 -5.00 3.40
C LYS A 56 -9.15 -5.64 4.79
N ILE A 57 -9.34 -4.84 5.83
CA ILE A 57 -9.49 -5.27 7.22
C ILE A 57 -10.96 -5.08 7.61
N THR A 58 -11.58 -6.12 8.15
CA THR A 58 -13.00 -6.18 8.50
C THR A 58 -13.18 -6.92 9.81
N GLY A 59 -14.31 -6.70 10.48
CA GLY A 59 -14.68 -7.34 11.74
C GLY A 59 -14.84 -6.32 12.86
N GLU A 60 -15.60 -6.71 13.90
CA GLU A 60 -15.97 -5.82 15.01
C GLU A 60 -14.74 -5.22 15.72
N SER A 61 -13.70 -6.02 15.93
CA SER A 61 -12.43 -5.57 16.56
C SER A 61 -11.39 -5.01 15.57
N SER A 62 -11.78 -4.65 14.34
CA SER A 62 -10.82 -4.12 13.36
C SER A 62 -10.21 -2.79 13.79
N LEU A 63 -11.00 -1.91 14.40
CA LEU A 63 -10.53 -0.64 14.95
C LEU A 63 -9.52 -0.87 16.08
N GLU A 64 -9.87 -1.71 17.06
CA GLU A 64 -9.02 -2.03 18.22
C GLU A 64 -7.67 -2.60 17.77
N PHE A 65 -7.71 -3.57 16.84
CA PHE A 65 -6.50 -4.13 16.25
C PHE A 65 -5.63 -3.08 15.59
N LEU A 66 -6.21 -2.19 14.78
CA LEU A 66 -5.47 -1.16 14.06
C LEU A 66 -4.90 -0.09 14.99
N GLU A 67 -5.64 0.28 16.04
CA GLU A 67 -5.17 1.23 17.07
C GLU A 67 -3.98 0.65 17.85
N GLU A 68 -3.90 -0.67 18.04
CA GLU A 68 -2.76 -1.31 18.71
C GLU A 68 -1.50 -1.37 17.82
N VAL A 69 -1.64 -1.62 16.51
CA VAL A 69 -0.49 -1.83 15.62
C VAL A 69 -0.04 -0.58 14.86
N CYS A 70 -0.89 0.45 14.79
CA CYS A 70 -0.59 1.71 14.10
C CYS A 70 -0.17 2.81 15.09
N THR A 71 0.72 3.70 14.66
CA THR A 71 1.15 4.83 15.50
C THR A 71 0.21 6.04 15.46
N GLY A 72 -0.60 6.16 14.40
CA GLY A 72 -1.57 7.24 14.25
C GLY A 72 -2.90 6.89 14.91
N ASN A 73 -3.64 7.91 15.33
CA ASN A 73 -4.96 7.76 15.95
C ASN A 73 -6.00 7.33 14.90
N VAL A 74 -6.31 6.03 14.86
CA VAL A 74 -7.25 5.44 13.90
C VAL A 74 -8.69 5.76 14.30
N SER A 75 -8.98 5.79 15.60
CA SER A 75 -10.31 6.11 16.14
C SER A 75 -10.79 7.54 15.79
N ALA A 76 -9.88 8.46 15.50
CA ALA A 76 -10.20 9.82 15.06
C ALA A 76 -10.49 9.93 13.55
N MET A 77 -10.33 8.85 12.78
CA MET A 77 -10.60 8.88 11.34
C MET A 77 -12.10 9.00 11.07
N SER A 78 -12.44 9.84 10.10
CA SER A 78 -13.78 9.86 9.51
C SER A 78 -13.81 9.04 8.23
N GLU A 79 -15.00 8.58 7.84
CA GLU A 79 -15.22 7.89 6.57
C GLU A 79 -14.69 8.71 5.37
N GLY A 80 -14.11 8.00 4.39
CA GLY A 80 -13.51 8.59 3.21
C GLY A 80 -12.20 9.35 3.47
N LYS A 81 -11.67 9.31 4.70
CA LYS A 81 -10.37 9.90 5.04
C LYS A 81 -9.25 8.87 5.02
N ILE A 82 -8.07 9.36 4.66
CA ILE A 82 -6.83 8.60 4.66
C ILE A 82 -5.95 9.10 5.80
N LEU A 83 -5.43 8.17 6.59
CA LEU A 83 -4.40 8.39 7.58
C LEU A 83 -3.08 7.80 7.05
N ASN A 84 -2.04 8.61 6.99
CA ASN A 84 -0.68 8.11 6.81
C ASN A 84 -0.10 7.77 8.18
N THR A 85 0.24 6.51 8.40
CA THR A 85 0.69 6.01 9.70
C THR A 85 1.80 4.98 9.54
N LEU A 86 2.53 4.73 10.63
CA LEU A 86 3.48 3.65 10.72
C LEU A 86 2.77 2.40 11.25
N LEU A 87 3.12 1.25 10.70
CA LEU A 87 2.83 -0.07 11.26
C LEU A 87 4.07 -0.50 12.06
N CYS A 88 3.91 -0.73 13.35
CA CYS A 88 5.00 -1.13 14.25
C CYS A 88 4.75 -2.52 14.83
N ASN A 89 5.82 -3.21 15.21
CA ASN A 89 5.72 -4.41 16.03
C ASN A 89 5.71 -4.06 17.53
N GLU A 90 5.66 -5.09 18.37
CA GLU A 90 5.57 -4.98 19.82
C GLU A 90 6.78 -4.28 20.47
N GLU A 91 7.95 -4.31 19.83
CA GLU A 91 9.15 -3.60 20.30
C GLU A 91 9.21 -2.15 19.79
N GLY A 92 8.17 -1.66 19.11
CA GLY A 92 8.15 -0.33 18.50
C GLY A 92 8.97 -0.21 17.22
N LYS A 93 9.43 -1.33 16.64
CA LYS A 93 10.15 -1.33 15.37
C LYS A 93 9.19 -1.08 14.22
N ILE A 94 9.54 -0.11 13.38
CA ILE A 94 8.78 0.22 12.16
C ILE A 94 8.88 -0.95 11.19
N ILE A 95 7.73 -1.49 10.82
CA ILE A 95 7.58 -2.55 9.82
C ILE A 95 7.24 -1.96 8.45
N ALA A 96 6.38 -0.96 8.41
CA ALA A 96 5.99 -0.27 7.19
C ALA A 96 5.45 1.13 7.45
N ILE A 97 5.49 1.95 6.41
CA ILE A 97 4.65 3.15 6.29
C ILE A 97 3.44 2.72 5.47
N ILE A 98 2.23 2.98 5.97
CA ILE A 98 0.99 2.61 5.33
C ILE A 98 0.06 3.81 5.18
N TRP A 99 -0.82 3.74 4.18
CA TRP A 99 -2.00 4.59 4.10
C TRP A 99 -3.21 3.77 4.49
N LEU A 100 -3.88 4.19 5.55
CA LEU A 100 -5.11 3.59 6.03
C LEU A 100 -6.28 4.43 5.53
N LEU A 101 -7.22 3.83 4.79
CA LEU A 101 -8.48 4.46 4.38
C LEU A 101 -9.62 3.87 5.21
N MET A 102 -10.45 4.72 5.80
CA MET A 102 -11.69 4.31 6.46
C MET A 102 -12.87 4.39 5.47
N ASP A 103 -13.63 3.31 5.35
CA ASP A 103 -14.78 3.18 4.44
C ASP A 103 -15.91 2.41 5.14
N GLU A 104 -17.05 3.07 5.38
CA GLU A 104 -18.22 2.61 6.17
C GLU A 104 -17.87 1.84 7.48
N GLU A 105 -17.52 0.55 7.36
CA GLU A 105 -17.19 -0.35 8.48
C GLU A 105 -15.90 -1.16 8.23
N CYS A 106 -15.05 -0.72 7.32
CA CYS A 106 -13.82 -1.41 6.96
C CYS A 106 -12.65 -0.46 6.73
N PHE A 107 -11.45 -1.00 6.90
CA PHE A 107 -10.23 -0.27 6.63
C PHE A 107 -9.49 -0.88 5.44
N PHE A 108 -8.99 -0.02 4.56
CA PHE A 108 -8.07 -0.44 3.50
C PHE A 108 -6.66 0.03 3.83
N ILE A 109 -5.73 -0.92 3.90
CA ILE A 109 -4.30 -0.65 4.01
C ILE A 109 -3.71 -0.65 2.61
N HIS A 110 -3.12 0.49 2.21
CA HIS A 110 -2.29 0.61 1.02
C HIS A 110 -0.81 0.69 1.40
N SER A 111 0.03 -0.12 0.74
CA SER A 111 1.48 -0.15 0.97
C SER A 111 2.27 -0.31 -0.33
N VAL A 112 3.59 -0.10 -0.27
CA VAL A 112 4.50 -0.24 -1.41
C VAL A 112 4.40 -1.61 -2.06
N ALA A 113 4.69 -1.69 -3.37
CA ALA A 113 4.69 -2.94 -4.10
C ALA A 113 5.66 -3.96 -3.48
N GLU A 114 5.15 -5.13 -3.14
CA GLU A 114 5.89 -6.16 -2.43
C GLU A 114 5.54 -7.58 -2.90
N LYS A 115 6.19 -8.56 -2.27
CA LYS A 115 5.92 -9.98 -2.51
C LYS A 115 4.50 -10.34 -2.07
N LYS A 116 3.76 -11.10 -2.89
CA LYS A 116 2.38 -11.51 -2.58
C LYS A 116 2.26 -12.06 -1.15
N GLY A 117 1.34 -11.46 -0.38
CA GLY A 117 0.97 -11.95 0.94
C GLY A 117 1.95 -11.57 2.06
N LEU A 118 3.01 -10.80 1.80
CA LEU A 118 3.96 -10.38 2.84
C LEU A 118 3.25 -9.62 3.97
N TYR A 119 2.60 -8.50 3.65
CA TYR A 119 1.91 -7.70 4.68
C TYR A 119 0.68 -8.40 5.25
N GLY A 120 -0.04 -9.19 4.45
CA GLY A 120 -1.14 -10.03 4.97
C GLY A 120 -0.66 -11.00 6.05
N ASN A 121 0.46 -11.71 5.80
CA ASN A 121 1.03 -12.63 6.79
C ASN A 121 1.56 -11.91 8.03
N ILE A 122 2.16 -10.73 7.86
CA ILE A 122 2.62 -9.89 8.97
C ILE A 122 1.43 -9.51 9.87
N LEU A 123 0.35 -8.99 9.28
CA LEU A 123 -0.85 -8.57 10.02
C LEU A 123 -1.53 -9.75 10.72
N ILE A 124 -1.63 -10.91 10.05
CA ILE A 124 -2.15 -12.14 10.67
C ILE A 124 -1.31 -12.56 11.87
N ASN A 125 0.02 -12.49 11.77
CA ASN A 125 0.91 -12.84 12.87
C ASN A 125 0.81 -11.85 14.03
N MET A 126 0.69 -10.55 13.74
CA MET A 126 0.44 -9.52 14.75
C MET A 126 -0.88 -9.80 15.49
N LEU A 127 -1.97 -10.01 14.75
CA LEU A 127 -3.27 -10.35 15.34
C LEU A 127 -3.20 -11.59 16.23
N LYS A 128 -2.54 -12.66 15.77
CA LYS A 128 -2.32 -13.88 16.56
C LYS A 128 -1.49 -13.65 17.81
N SER A 129 -0.56 -12.69 17.78
CA SER A 129 0.26 -12.35 18.94
C SER A 129 -0.58 -11.61 19.98
N ILE A 130 -1.38 -10.64 19.53
CA ILE A 130 -2.32 -9.89 20.35
C ILE A 130 -3.31 -10.83 21.05
N LEU A 131 -3.97 -11.71 20.30
CA LEU A 131 -4.93 -12.68 20.82
C LEU A 131 -4.37 -13.73 21.80
N LYS A 132 -3.03 -13.86 21.91
CA LYS A 132 -2.38 -14.76 22.88
C LYS A 132 -2.01 -14.08 24.20
N ARG A 133 -2.15 -12.75 24.26
CA ARG A 133 -1.84 -11.96 25.47
C ARG A 133 -3.01 -11.96 26.47
N GLU A 134 -4.20 -12.38 26.03
CA GLU A 134 -5.41 -12.61 26.84
C GLU A 134 -5.46 -14.05 27.38
#